data_AF-A0A916DM72-F1
#
_entry.id   AF-A0A916DM72-F1
#
_cell.length_a   1.000
_cell.length_b   1.000
_cell.length_c   1.000
_cell.angle_alpha   90.00
_cell.angle_beta   90.00
_cell.angle_gamma   90.00
#
_symmetry.space_group_name_H-M   'P 1'
#
loop_
_entity.id
_entity.type
_entity.pdbx_description
1 polymer ?
#
loop_
_entity_poly.entity_id
_entity_poly.type
_entity_poly.pdbx_seq_one_letter_code
_entity_poly.pdbx_strand_id
1 'polypeptide(L)'
;MDTIIAGRFDGFDAAESARERLEACGFPRSSIRVYVDLQRGRSLRRPVRVTVAVRVGDSARDDDAIHVLDATGASSVERMQGEWRDAGWPEIEATGMSRQVASPSHGPSAPADARS
;
A
#
# COMPACT_ATOMS: atom_id res chain seq x y z
N MET A 1 -4.32 -17.78 6.99
CA MET A 1 -3.62 -16.49 7.14
C MET A 1 -2.74 -16.35 5.92
N ASP A 2 -2.98 -15.31 5.14
CA ASP A 2 -2.23 -15.06 3.92
C ASP A 2 -1.03 -14.16 4.23
N THR A 3 0.08 -14.42 3.56
CA THR A 3 1.21 -13.49 3.57
C THR A 3 0.97 -12.44 2.48
N ILE A 4 1.21 -11.18 2.79
CA ILE A 4 1.17 -10.08 1.83
C ILE A 4 2.60 -9.54 1.74
N ILE A 5 3.13 -9.48 0.53
CA ILE A 5 4.41 -8.85 0.25
C ILE A 5 4.13 -7.54 -0.50
N ALA A 6 4.59 -6.42 0.04
CA ALA A 6 4.37 -5.09 -0.52
C ALA A 6 5.70 -4.45 -0.94
N GLY A 7 5.84 -4.14 -2.23
CA GLY A 7 6.97 -3.38 -2.77
C GLY A 7 6.57 -1.93 -3.06
N ARG A 8 7.35 -0.96 -2.59
CA ARG A 8 7.19 0.46 -2.94
C ARG A 8 8.12 0.84 -4.09
N PHE A 9 7.61 1.62 -5.04
CA PHE A 9 8.28 2.08 -6.23
C PHE A 9 8.15 3.60 -6.37
N ASP A 10 9.18 4.25 -6.91
CA ASP A 10 9.21 5.70 -7.17
C ASP A 10 8.66 6.08 -8.56
N GLY A 11 7.80 5.22 -9.13
CA GLY A 11 7.13 5.48 -10.42
C GLY A 11 6.19 4.34 -10.85
N PHE A 12 5.38 4.62 -11.88
CA PHE A 12 4.40 3.67 -12.41
C PHE A 12 5.03 2.60 -13.32
N ASP A 13 6.07 2.96 -14.07
CA ASP A 13 6.75 2.06 -15.02
C ASP A 13 7.39 0.83 -14.33
N ALA A 14 8.14 1.09 -13.25
CA ALA A 14 8.73 0.03 -12.43
C ALA A 14 7.66 -0.84 -11.74
N ALA A 15 6.57 -0.23 -11.28
CA ALA A 15 5.46 -0.95 -10.65
C ALA A 15 4.69 -1.84 -11.65
N GLU A 16 4.47 -1.39 -12.88
CA GLU A 16 3.86 -2.21 -13.93
C GLU A 16 4.79 -3.35 -14.35
N SER A 17 6.09 -3.08 -14.50
CA SER A 17 7.10 -4.12 -14.75
C SER A 17 7.09 -5.18 -13.65
N ALA A 18 6.97 -4.76 -12.39
CA ALA A 18 6.83 -5.66 -11.26
C ALA A 18 5.57 -6.53 -11.33
N ARG A 19 4.42 -5.93 -11.67
CA ARG A 19 3.17 -6.66 -11.87
C ARG A 19 3.31 -7.71 -12.98
N GLU A 20 3.84 -7.34 -14.13
CA GLU A 20 4.03 -8.25 -15.26
C GLU A 20 4.98 -9.40 -14.90
N ARG A 21 6.04 -9.11 -14.14
CA ARG A 21 6.99 -10.11 -13.67
C ARG A 21 6.35 -11.08 -12.66
N LEU A 22 5.54 -10.57 -11.74
CA LEU A 22 4.77 -11.39 -10.79
C LEU A 22 3.78 -12.29 -11.54
N GLU A 23 3.08 -11.77 -12.55
CA GLU A 23 2.19 -12.58 -13.40
C GLU A 23 2.96 -13.67 -14.16
N ALA A 24 4.15 -13.34 -14.71
CA ALA A 24 5.02 -14.31 -15.37
C ALA A 24 5.55 -15.41 -14.43
N CYS A 25 5.75 -15.10 -13.15
CA CYS A 25 6.11 -16.06 -12.11
C CYS A 25 4.91 -16.89 -11.61
N GLY A 26 3.71 -16.64 -12.13
CA GLY A 26 2.50 -17.41 -11.81
C GLY A 26 1.70 -16.87 -10.63
N PHE A 27 1.94 -15.63 -10.20
CA PHE A 27 1.03 -14.92 -9.29
C PHE A 27 -0.15 -14.37 -10.10
N PRO A 28 -1.39 -14.83 -9.86
CA PRO A 28 -2.52 -14.36 -10.64
C PRO A 28 -2.80 -12.89 -10.34
N ARG A 29 -3.24 -12.12 -11.35
CA ARG A 29 -3.58 -10.70 -11.21
C ARG A 29 -4.59 -10.43 -10.09
N SER A 30 -5.47 -11.37 -9.77
CA SER A 30 -6.42 -11.27 -8.64
C SER A 30 -5.73 -11.25 -7.26
N SER A 31 -4.51 -11.78 -7.16
CA SER A 31 -3.67 -11.73 -5.96
C SER A 31 -2.66 -10.57 -5.98
N ILE A 32 -2.65 -9.75 -7.02
CA ILE A 32 -1.76 -8.58 -7.13
C ILE A 32 -2.62 -7.32 -7.10
N ARG A 33 -2.21 -6.33 -6.32
CA ARG A 33 -2.87 -5.01 -6.26
C ARG A 33 -1.84 -3.92 -6.38
N VAL A 34 -2.12 -2.95 -7.22
CA VAL A 34 -1.27 -1.78 -7.46
C VAL A 34 -1.99 -0.55 -6.93
N TYR A 35 -1.32 0.21 -6.07
CA TYR A 35 -1.84 1.40 -5.44
C TYR A 35 -0.95 2.58 -5.73
N VAL A 36 -1.54 3.70 -6.10
CA VAL A 36 -0.81 4.94 -6.35
C VAL A 36 -0.99 5.86 -5.14
N ASP A 37 0.08 6.10 -4.39
CA ASP A 37 0.12 7.10 -3.34
C ASP A 37 0.37 8.47 -3.97
N LEU A 38 -0.70 9.24 -4.06
CA LEU A 38 -0.64 10.65 -4.40
C LEU A 38 -0.42 11.43 -3.11
N GLN A 39 0.84 11.71 -2.76
CA GLN A 39 1.20 12.61 -1.67
C GLN A 39 0.42 13.94 -1.80
N ARG A 40 -0.65 14.12 -1.03
CA ARG A 40 -1.46 15.35 -1.05
C ARG A 40 -0.68 16.48 -0.38
N GLY A 41 0.11 17.20 -1.16
CA GLY A 41 0.88 18.36 -0.75
C GLY A 41 0.94 19.41 -1.85
N ARG A 42 0.90 20.69 -1.44
CA ARG A 42 0.88 21.95 -2.22
C ARG A 42 2.03 22.19 -3.23
N SER A 43 2.71 21.16 -3.72
CA SER A 43 3.88 21.27 -4.61
C SER A 43 3.64 20.56 -5.95
N LEU A 44 3.70 21.32 -7.05
CA LEU A 44 3.41 20.90 -8.44
C LEU A 44 4.37 19.83 -9.03
N ARG A 45 5.29 19.29 -8.23
CA ARG A 45 6.23 18.23 -8.61
C ARG A 45 6.52 17.36 -7.40
N ARG A 46 5.66 16.38 -7.11
CA ARG A 46 6.01 15.31 -6.16
C ARG A 46 6.16 13.99 -6.90
N PRO A 47 7.14 13.16 -6.51
CA PRO A 47 7.27 11.81 -7.05
C PRO A 47 6.00 11.04 -6.72
N VAL A 48 5.40 10.45 -7.75
CA VAL A 48 4.31 9.50 -7.60
C VAL A 48 4.92 8.24 -7.00
N ARG A 49 4.45 7.85 -5.82
CA ARG A 49 4.86 6.57 -5.23
C ARG A 49 3.81 5.53 -5.53
N VAL A 50 4.25 4.36 -5.97
CA VAL A 50 3.37 3.26 -6.32
C VAL A 50 3.72 2.08 -5.43
N THR A 51 2.73 1.47 -4.80
CA THR A 51 2.90 0.28 -3.98
C THR A 51 2.25 -0.89 -4.69
N VAL A 52 3.02 -1.94 -4.96
CA VAL A 52 2.53 -3.21 -5.48
C VAL A 52 2.47 -4.20 -4.33
N ALA A 53 1.27 -4.65 -3.99
CA ALA A 53 1.03 -5.66 -2.97
C ALA A 53 0.65 -6.98 -3.64
N VAL A 54 1.30 -8.07 -3.27
CA VAL A 54 0.98 -9.42 -3.72
C VAL A 54 0.58 -10.29 -2.54
N ARG A 55 -0.56 -10.96 -2.66
CA ARG A 55 -1.00 -12.01 -1.75
C ARG A 55 -0.31 -13.31 -2.12
N VAL A 56 0.37 -13.89 -1.15
CA VAL A 56 1.05 -15.18 -1.24
C VAL A 56 0.30 -16.17 -0.34
N GLY A 57 -0.37 -17.14 -0.97
CA GLY A 57 -1.12 -18.20 -0.28
C GLY A 57 -0.25 -19.40 0.12
N ASP A 58 0.98 -19.48 -0.40
CA ASP A 58 1.94 -20.55 -0.16
C ASP A 58 3.27 -19.95 0.26
N SER A 59 3.66 -20.12 1.53
CA SER A 59 4.81 -19.41 2.11
C SER A 59 6.15 -19.80 1.48
N ALA A 60 6.23 -20.90 0.71
CA ALA A 60 7.43 -21.24 -0.04
C ALA A 60 7.69 -20.27 -1.21
N ARG A 61 6.68 -19.49 -1.62
CA ARG A 61 6.79 -18.47 -2.67
C ARG A 61 7.00 -17.06 -2.14
N ASP A 62 7.15 -16.89 -0.82
CA ASP A 62 7.40 -15.58 -0.22
C ASP A 62 8.71 -14.98 -0.78
N ASP A 63 9.78 -15.78 -0.82
CA ASP A 63 11.09 -15.37 -1.35
C ASP A 63 11.04 -15.04 -2.84
N ASP A 64 10.26 -15.77 -3.64
CA ASP A 64 10.05 -15.47 -5.06
C ASP A 64 9.37 -14.11 -5.24
N ALA A 65 8.32 -13.83 -4.45
CA ALA A 65 7.61 -12.55 -4.51
C ALA A 65 8.51 -11.37 -4.08
N ILE A 66 9.30 -11.55 -3.02
CA ILE A 66 10.27 -10.55 -2.56
C ILE A 66 11.32 -10.31 -3.63
N HIS A 67 11.90 -11.38 -4.19
CA HIS A 67 12.93 -11.29 -5.23
C HIS A 67 12.42 -10.58 -6.48
N VAL A 68 11.19 -10.85 -6.92
CA VAL A 68 10.60 -10.17 -8.07
C VAL A 68 10.42 -8.67 -7.82
N LEU A 69 9.91 -8.28 -6.65
CA LEU A 69 9.72 -6.87 -6.30
C LEU A 69 11.05 -6.14 -6.19
N ASP A 70 12.06 -6.77 -5.57
CA ASP A 70 13.41 -6.22 -5.45
C ASP A 70 14.09 -6.06 -6.83
N ALA A 71 14.07 -7.11 -7.66
CA ALA A 71 14.68 -7.12 -8.98
C ALA A 71 14.04 -6.13 -9.97
N THR A 72 12.82 -5.67 -9.69
CA THR A 72 12.08 -4.69 -10.52
C THR A 72 12.25 -3.27 -10.02
N GLY A 73 13.08 -3.05 -8.98
CA GLY A 73 13.45 -1.74 -8.48
C GLY A 73 12.55 -1.23 -7.37
N ALA A 74 11.98 -2.11 -6.55
CA ALA A 74 11.31 -1.68 -5.34
C ALA A 74 12.32 -1.00 -4.39
N SER A 75 12.03 0.25 -4.02
CA SER A 75 12.82 1.01 -3.06
C SER A 75 12.72 0.46 -1.64
N SER A 76 11.67 -0.33 -1.36
CA SER A 76 11.46 -1.04 -0.10
C SER A 76 10.49 -2.19 -0.34
N VAL A 77 10.79 -3.36 0.22
CA VAL A 77 9.90 -4.53 0.22
C VAL A 77 9.56 -4.89 1.67
N GLU A 78 8.28 -5.02 1.98
CA GLU A 78 7.79 -5.32 3.31
C GLU A 78 6.89 -6.56 3.29
N ARG A 79 7.20 -7.50 4.18
CA ARG A 79 6.39 -8.69 4.44
C ARG A 79 5.44 -8.41 5.60
N MET A 80 4.16 -8.71 5.42
CA MET A 80 3.15 -8.58 6.45
C MET A 80 2.18 -9.78 6.41
N GLN A 81 1.65 -10.15 7.57
CA GLN A 81 0.56 -11.12 7.65
C GLN A 81 -0.74 -10.36 7.85
N GLY A 82 -1.77 -10.69 7.07
CA GLY A 82 -3.04 -9.96 7.15
C GLY A 82 -4.15 -10.63 6.37
N GLU A 83 -5.38 -10.20 6.63
CA GLU A 83 -6.54 -10.68 5.88
C GLU A 83 -6.68 -9.87 4.60
N TRP A 84 -6.43 -10.50 3.44
CA TRP A 84 -6.64 -9.87 2.14
C TRP A 84 -8.12 -9.58 1.90
N ARG A 85 -8.54 -8.31 1.99
CA ARG A 85 -9.93 -7.90 1.79
C ARG A 85 -10.16 -7.31 0.41
N ASP A 86 -11.31 -7.65 -0.18
CA ASP A 86 -11.63 -7.28 -1.55
C ASP A 86 -11.79 -5.74 -1.72
N ALA A 87 -12.19 -5.02 -0.66
CA ALA A 87 -12.60 -3.61 -0.69
C ALA A 87 -11.55 -2.56 -0.24
N GLY A 88 -10.28 -2.90 -0.14
CA GLY A 88 -9.22 -1.98 0.29
C GLY A 88 -8.07 -2.75 0.90
N TRP A 89 -6.95 -2.07 1.17
CA TRP A 89 -5.89 -2.68 1.98
C TRP A 89 -6.53 -3.32 3.24
N PRO A 90 -6.04 -4.48 3.71
CA PRO A 90 -6.35 -4.90 5.07
C PRO A 90 -6.12 -3.72 6.01
N GLU A 91 -6.89 -3.60 7.08
CA GLU A 91 -6.46 -2.83 8.25
C GLU A 91 -5.29 -3.60 8.88
N ILE A 92 -4.15 -3.56 8.20
CA ILE A 92 -2.88 -3.98 8.74
C ILE A 92 -2.63 -3.00 9.88
N GLU A 93 -2.62 -3.51 11.11
CA GLU A 93 -2.02 -2.80 12.22
C GLU A 93 -0.57 -2.53 11.83
N ALA A 94 -0.36 -1.38 11.22
CA ALA A 94 0.92 -0.91 10.72
C ALA A 94 1.80 -0.58 11.91
N THR A 95 2.24 -1.62 12.62
CA THR A 95 3.30 -1.55 13.61
C THR A 95 4.59 -1.42 12.82
N GLY A 96 4.80 -0.24 12.22
CA GLY A 96 5.94 0.05 11.36
C GLY A 96 5.73 1.18 10.33
N MET A 97 4.51 1.56 9.97
CA MET A 97 4.29 2.69 9.04
C MET A 97 3.75 3.90 9.79
N SER A 98 4.67 4.76 10.25
CA SER A 98 4.47 6.17 10.57
C SER A 98 3.14 6.55 11.24
N ARG A 99 3.11 6.49 12.57
CA ARG A 99 2.20 7.32 13.37
C ARG A 99 2.48 8.80 13.06
N GLN A 100 1.66 9.40 12.20
CA GLN A 100 1.31 10.81 12.35
C GLN A 100 -0.19 10.98 12.06
N VAL A 101 -0.99 10.53 13.03
CA VAL A 101 -2.33 11.08 13.22
C VAL A 101 -2.16 12.56 13.58
N ALA A 102 -2.39 13.45 12.62
CA ALA A 102 -2.74 14.82 12.95
C ALA A 102 -4.05 14.75 13.74
N SER A 103 -4.03 15.24 14.97
CA SER A 103 -5.22 15.36 15.82
C SER A 103 -6.37 16.01 15.04
N PRO A 104 -7.59 15.44 15.03
CA PRO A 104 -8.72 16.14 14.47
C PRO A 104 -9.09 17.32 15.39
N SER A 105 -8.73 18.53 14.97
CA SER A 105 -9.34 19.76 15.45
C SER A 105 -10.80 19.80 14.98
N HIS A 106 -11.70 19.11 15.69
CA HIS A 106 -13.13 19.38 15.61
C HIS A 106 -13.48 20.44 16.63
N GLY A 107 -13.57 21.69 16.16
CA GLY A 107 -14.42 22.68 16.82
C GLY A 107 -15.89 22.32 16.55
N PRO A 108 -16.78 22.40 17.54
CA PRO A 108 -18.21 22.49 17.28
C PRO A 108 -18.60 23.95 17.07
N SER A 109 -19.12 24.26 15.89
CA SER A 109 -19.92 25.46 15.62
C SER A 109 -21.11 25.54 16.58
N ALA A 110 -21.40 26.76 17.03
CA ALA A 110 -22.55 27.15 17.84
C ALA A 110 -23.90 26.73 17.24
N PRO A 111 -24.96 26.76 18.06
CA PRO A 111 -26.07 27.64 17.68
C PRO A 111 -26.56 28.56 18.81
N ALA A 112 -27.20 29.63 18.36
CA ALA A 112 -27.72 30.76 19.11
C ALA A 112 -29.05 30.48 19.84
N ASP A 113 -29.38 31.45 20.71
CA ASP A 113 -30.70 31.86 21.21
C ASP A 113 -31.30 31.24 22.48
N ALA A 114 -31.46 32.10 23.50
CA ALA A 114 -32.75 32.55 24.06
C ALA A 114 -32.76 32.67 25.61
N ARG A 115 -32.96 33.92 26.06
CA ARG A 115 -33.78 34.38 27.21
C ARG A 115 -33.75 33.59 28.53
N SER A 116 -33.34 34.26 29.61
CA SER A 116 -34.29 34.80 30.60
C SER A 116 -33.63 35.82 31.52
#